data_AF-A0A7W5BFP1-F1
#
_entry.id   AF-A0A7W5BFP1-F1
#
_cell.length_a   1.000
_cell.length_b   1.000
_cell.length_c   1.000
_cell.angle_alpha   90.00
_cell.angle_beta   90.00
_cell.angle_gamma   90.00
#
_symmetry.space_group_name_H-M   'P 1'
#
loop_
_entity.id
_entity.type
_entity.pdbx_description
1 polymer ?
#
loop_
_entity_poly.entity_id
_entity_poly.type
_entity_poly.pdbx_seq_one_letter_code
_entity_poly.pdbx_strand_id
1 'polypeptide(L)'
;MVAANFDAHQYARRLIDAGFSPSQADVLAETTGEIMLEITSVATAVEKLECKMTAEFEKQRAYTDKVVAELRQAMAEQGQNMMRWILLVGAAFGLIQTGLLTAIVVKLLF
;
A
#
# COMPACT_ATOMS: atom_id res chain seq x y z
N MET A 1 13.77 -17.68 -11.84
CA MET A 1 14.46 -18.90 -11.36
C MET A 1 14.96 -19.71 -12.58
N VAL A 2 16.15 -20.33 -12.57
CA VAL A 2 16.53 -21.25 -13.68
C VAL A 2 15.79 -22.57 -13.44
N ALA A 3 14.85 -22.91 -14.31
CA ALA A 3 14.20 -24.22 -14.29
C ALA A 3 15.28 -25.27 -14.58
N ALA A 4 15.69 -26.02 -13.55
CA ALA A 4 16.52 -27.19 -13.75
C ALA A 4 15.68 -28.21 -14.52
N ASN A 5 16.01 -28.45 -15.78
CA ASN A 5 15.35 -29.49 -16.57
C ASN A 5 15.56 -30.83 -15.88
N PHE A 6 14.46 -31.42 -15.39
CA PHE A 6 14.49 -32.74 -14.78
C PHE A 6 14.71 -33.80 -15.85
N ASP A 7 15.78 -34.58 -15.70
CA ASP A 7 16.10 -35.70 -16.58
C ASP A 7 15.54 -37.00 -15.99
N ALA A 8 14.33 -37.35 -16.41
CA ALA A 8 13.63 -38.56 -15.99
C ALA A 8 14.41 -39.84 -16.31
N HIS A 9 15.16 -39.86 -17.41
CA HIS A 9 15.90 -41.04 -17.84
C HIS A 9 17.14 -41.28 -16.97
N GLN A 10 17.87 -40.21 -16.64
CA GLN A 10 18.98 -40.29 -15.70
C GLN A 10 18.48 -40.65 -14.29
N TYR A 11 17.34 -40.12 -13.87
CA TYR A 11 16.74 -40.42 -12.58
C TYR A 11 16.29 -41.88 -12.48
N ALA A 12 15.58 -42.41 -13.49
CA ALA A 12 15.20 -43.81 -13.55
C ALA A 12 16.42 -44.74 -13.49
N ARG A 13 17.49 -44.41 -14.21
CA ARG A 13 18.75 -45.19 -14.19
C ARG A 13 19.35 -45.27 -12.79
N ARG A 14 19.36 -44.15 -12.04
CA ARG A 14 19.83 -44.13 -10.65
C ARG A 14 18.96 -44.96 -9.71
N LEU A 15 17.65 -45.01 -9.95
CA LEU A 15 16.74 -45.86 -9.17
C LEU A 15 17.03 -47.35 -9.43
N ILE A 16 17.25 -47.72 -10.69
CA ILE A 16 17.65 -49.10 -11.03
C ILE A 16 18.99 -49.46 -10.37
N ASP A 17 19.98 -48.56 -10.43
CA ASP A 17 21.28 -48.75 -9.78
C ASP A 17 21.15 -48.86 -8.24
N ALA A 18 20.11 -48.25 -7.66
CA ALA A 18 19.78 -48.34 -6.23
C ALA A 18 18.98 -49.60 -5.84
N GLY A 19 18.68 -50.48 -6.80
CA GLY A 19 18.01 -51.77 -6.57
C GLY A 19 16.51 -51.78 -6.78
N PHE A 20 15.92 -50.72 -7.35
CA PHE A 20 14.52 -50.73 -7.78
C PHE A 20 14.34 -51.58 -9.05
N SER A 21 13.17 -52.20 -9.20
CA SER A 21 12.85 -52.83 -10.49
C SER A 21 12.71 -51.76 -11.59
N PRO A 22 12.98 -52.09 -12.86
CA PRO A 22 12.80 -51.14 -13.97
C PRO A 22 11.41 -50.50 -13.99
N SER A 23 10.36 -51.30 -13.74
CA SER A 23 8.98 -50.81 -13.64
C SER A 23 8.75 -49.82 -12.49
N GLN A 24 9.39 -50.01 -11.34
CA GLN A 24 9.30 -49.06 -10.22
C GLN A 24 10.07 -47.78 -10.54
N ALA A 25 11.25 -47.91 -11.14
CA ALA A 25 12.07 -46.78 -11.53
C ALA A 25 11.38 -45.88 -12.55
N ASP A 26 10.71 -46.48 -13.54
CA ASP A 26 9.95 -45.74 -14.57
C ASP A 26 8.77 -44.99 -13.95
N VAL A 27 7.96 -45.65 -13.11
CA VAL A 27 6.83 -45.00 -12.42
C VAL A 27 7.29 -43.85 -11.54
N LEU A 28 8.35 -44.05 -10.74
CA LEU A 28 8.88 -42.97 -9.90
C LEU A 28 9.43 -41.82 -10.74
N ALA A 29 10.10 -42.10 -11.86
CA ALA A 29 10.64 -41.07 -12.73
C ALA A 29 9.55 -40.24 -13.41
N GLU A 30 8.48 -40.88 -13.86
CA GLU A 30 7.30 -40.21 -14.41
C GLU A 30 6.64 -39.32 -13.36
N THR A 31 6.29 -39.87 -12.19
CA THR A 31 5.66 -39.09 -11.11
C THR A 31 6.54 -37.93 -10.65
N THR A 32 7.86 -38.13 -10.55
CA THR A 32 8.79 -37.06 -10.15
C THR A 32 8.87 -35.98 -11.23
N GLY A 33 8.80 -36.36 -12.51
CA GLY A 33 8.74 -35.43 -13.63
C GLY A 33 7.47 -34.57 -13.61
N GLU A 34 6.32 -35.18 -13.37
CA GLU A 34 5.04 -34.47 -13.21
C GLU A 34 5.08 -33.48 -12.04
N ILE A 35 5.58 -33.91 -10.88
CA ILE A 35 5.75 -33.04 -9.70
C ILE A 35 6.65 -31.84 -10.04
N MET A 36 7.75 -32.06 -10.77
CA MET A 36 8.66 -30.98 -11.12
C MET A 36 8.03 -29.97 -12.09
N LEU A 37 7.20 -30.44 -13.02
CA LEU A 37 6.41 -29.57 -13.89
C LEU A 37 5.41 -28.74 -13.10
N GLU A 38 4.70 -29.35 -12.15
CA GLU A 38 3.77 -28.63 -11.28
C GLU A 38 4.49 -27.58 -10.42
N ILE A 39 5.62 -27.94 -9.79
CA ILE A 39 6.45 -27.01 -8.99
C ILE A 39 6.87 -25.82 -9.84
N THR A 40 7.29 -26.06 -11.08
CA THR A 40 7.67 -24.99 -12.00
C THR A 40 6.48 -24.08 -12.33
N SER A 41 5.30 -24.67 -12.58
CA SER A 41 4.08 -23.89 -12.81
C SER A 41 3.71 -23.04 -11.60
N VAL A 42 3.80 -23.59 -10.39
CA VAL A 42 3.50 -22.88 -9.13
C VAL A 42 4.52 -21.76 -8.91
N ALA A 43 5.81 -22.02 -9.12
CA ALA A 43 6.84 -20.99 -9.01
C ALA A 43 6.56 -19.80 -9.94
N THR A 44 6.18 -20.04 -11.20
CA THR A 44 5.81 -18.96 -12.12
C THR A 44 4.53 -18.22 -11.70
N ALA A 45 3.57 -18.93 -11.11
CA ALA A 45 2.35 -18.31 -10.59
C ALA A 45 2.64 -17.42 -9.37
N VAL A 46 3.56 -17.84 -8.51
CA VAL A 46 4.04 -17.06 -7.35
C VAL A 46 4.79 -15.81 -7.82
N GLU A 47 5.75 -15.93 -8.74
CA GLU A 47 6.46 -14.76 -9.30
C GLU A 47 5.47 -13.74 -9.90
N LYS A 48 4.43 -14.22 -10.60
CA LYS A 48 3.37 -13.36 -11.14
C LYS A 48 2.52 -12.70 -10.05
N LEU A 49 2.24 -13.40 -8.96
CA LEU A 49 1.47 -12.89 -7.84
C LEU A 49 2.26 -11.81 -7.07
N GLU A 50 3.55 -12.01 -6.85
CA GLU A 50 4.46 -11.03 -6.24
C GLU A 50 4.51 -9.73 -7.05
N CYS A 51 4.60 -9.84 -8.37
CA CYS A 51 4.56 -8.68 -9.27
C CYS A 51 3.24 -7.90 -9.16
N LYS A 52 2.11 -8.60 -9.17
CA LYS A 52 0.78 -7.98 -8.99
C LYS A 52 0.63 -7.30 -7.64
N MET A 53 1.04 -7.98 -6.57
CA MET A 53 0.97 -7.47 -5.21
C MET A 53 1.82 -6.21 -5.06
N THR A 54 3.02 -6.19 -5.62
CA THR A 54 3.90 -5.00 -5.62
C THR A 54 3.21 -3.82 -6.31
N ALA A 55 2.60 -4.04 -7.48
CA ALA A 55 1.85 -3.00 -8.19
C ALA A 55 0.61 -2.51 -7.42
N GLU A 56 -0.09 -3.38 -6.70
CA GLU A 56 -1.21 -2.98 -5.84
C GLU A 56 -0.75 -2.19 -4.61
N PHE A 57 0.37 -2.57 -3.99
CA PHE A 57 0.98 -1.80 -2.90
C PHE A 57 1.39 -0.40 -3.34
N GLU A 58 1.97 -0.25 -4.52
CA GLU A 58 2.29 1.07 -5.08
C GLU A 58 1.05 1.92 -5.32
N LYS A 59 -0.03 1.33 -5.85
CA LYS A 59 -1.32 2.02 -6.01
C LYS A 59 -1.91 2.44 -4.68
N GLN A 60 -1.90 1.56 -3.68
CA GLN A 60 -2.40 1.89 -2.35
C GLN A 60 -1.58 3.00 -1.72
N ARG A 61 -0.25 2.96 -1.83
CA ARG A 61 0.62 4.02 -1.32
C ARG A 61 0.33 5.37 -1.97
N ALA A 62 0.17 5.41 -3.29
CA ALA A 62 -0.20 6.62 -4.01
C ALA A 62 -1.58 7.15 -3.58
N TYR A 63 -2.54 6.26 -3.35
CA TYR A 63 -3.86 6.64 -2.83
C TYR A 63 -3.76 7.22 -1.41
N THR A 64 -2.99 6.59 -0.52
CA THR A 64 -2.76 7.09 0.84
C THR A 64 -2.07 8.46 0.82
N ASP A 65 -1.04 8.64 0.00
CA ASP A 65 -0.34 9.93 -0.13
C ASP A 65 -1.29 11.03 -0.62
N LYS A 66 -2.19 10.70 -1.56
CA LYS A 66 -3.23 11.61 -2.04
C LYS A 66 -4.21 11.99 -0.93
N VAL A 67 -4.71 11.00 -0.17
CA VAL A 67 -5.63 11.24 0.96
C VAL A 67 -4.97 12.11 2.03
N VAL A 68 -3.69 11.87 2.34
CA VAL A 68 -2.93 12.69 3.29
C VAL A 68 -2.75 14.12 2.78
N ALA A 69 -2.50 14.31 1.48
CA ALA A 69 -2.38 15.63 0.87
C ALA A 69 -3.71 16.39 0.91
N GLU A 70 -4.83 15.75 0.54
CA GLU A 70 -6.17 16.33 0.62
C GLU A 70 -6.53 16.71 2.06
N LEU A 71 -6.21 15.85 3.04
CA LEU A 71 -6.47 16.13 4.45
C LEU A 71 -5.64 17.31 4.97
N ARG A 72 -4.37 17.43 4.58
CA ARG A 72 -3.53 18.58 4.91
C ARG A 72 -4.07 19.86 4.31
N GLN A 73 -4.53 19.81 3.06
CA GLN A 73 -5.14 20.96 2.40
C GLN A 73 -6.43 21.38 3.10
N ALA A 74 -7.32 20.44 3.43
CA ALA A 74 -8.54 20.72 4.18
C ALA A 74 -8.26 21.33 5.56
N MET A 75 -7.23 20.84 6.27
CA MET A 75 -6.79 21.45 7.53
C MET A 75 -6.26 22.87 7.35
N ALA A 76 -5.48 23.13 6.30
CA ALA A 76 -4.96 24.46 6.01
C ALA A 76 -6.08 25.46 5.67
N GLU A 77 -7.04 25.05 4.85
CA GLU A 77 -8.22 25.85 4.50
C GLU A 77 -9.10 26.12 5.73
N GLN A 78 -9.30 25.11 6.58
CA GLN A 78 -10.02 25.29 7.84
C GLN A 78 -9.30 26.26 8.79
N GLY A 79 -7.97 26.14 8.91
CA GLY A 79 -7.15 27.05 9.72
C GLY A 79 -7.20 28.49 9.22
N GLN A 80 -7.13 28.71 7.91
CA GLN A 80 -7.28 30.03 7.31
C GLN A 80 -8.67 30.62 7.50
N ASN A 81 -9.72 29.83 7.29
CA ASN A 81 -11.10 30.27 7.51
C ASN A 81 -11.34 30.63 8.98
N MET A 82 -10.80 29.84 9.91
CA MET A 82 -10.90 30.13 11.34
C MET A 82 -10.15 31.41 11.71
N MET A 83 -8.92 31.62 11.23
CA MET A 83 -8.19 32.87 11.43
C MET A 83 -8.93 34.08 10.87
N ARG A 84 -9.54 33.94 9.68
CA ARG A 84 -10.34 35.00 9.06
C ARG A 84 -11.56 35.36 9.90
N TRP A 85 -12.28 34.37 10.43
CA TRP A 85 -13.40 34.60 11.35
C TRP A 85 -12.96 35.29 12.65
N ILE A 86 -11.85 34.85 13.25
CA ILE A 86 -11.30 35.44 14.47
C ILE A 86 -10.94 36.91 14.24
N LEU A 87 -10.28 37.24 13.12
CA LEU A 87 -9.92 38.62 12.78
C LEU A 87 -11.15 39.49 12.55
N LEU A 88 -12.13 39.01 11.78
CA LEU A 88 -13.35 39.77 11.47
C LEU A 88 -14.21 40.02 12.72
N VAL A 89 -14.46 38.96 13.51
CA VAL A 89 -15.26 39.07 14.73
C VAL A 89 -14.51 39.89 15.78
N GLY A 90 -13.22 39.62 15.99
CA GLY A 90 -12.39 40.35 16.95
C GLY A 90 -12.30 41.84 16.65
N ALA A 91 -12.11 42.22 15.38
CA ALA A 91 -12.09 43.62 14.96
C ALA A 91 -13.45 44.30 15.18
N ALA A 92 -14.56 43.63 14.85
CA ALA A 92 -15.91 44.16 15.08
C ALA A 92 -16.19 44.38 16.58
N PHE A 93 -15.83 43.42 17.43
CA PHE A 93 -15.95 43.56 18.88
C PHE A 93 -15.07 44.69 19.43
N GLY A 94 -13.84 44.84 18.94
CA GLY A 94 -12.94 45.93 19.33
C GLY A 94 -13.51 47.31 19.00
N LEU A 95 -14.06 47.48 17.80
CA LEU A 95 -14.71 48.73 17.40
C LEU A 95 -15.94 49.05 18.27
N ILE A 96 -16.78 48.05 18.56
CA ILE A 96 -17.95 48.22 19.43
C ILE A 96 -17.52 48.66 20.84
N GLN A 97 -16.50 48.01 21.43
CA GLN A 97 -16.01 48.40 22.76
C GLN A 97 -15.43 49.82 22.77
N THR A 98 -14.63 50.19 21.77
CA THR A 98 -14.09 51.56 21.67
C THR A 98 -15.20 52.60 21.51
N GLY A 99 -16.24 52.30 20.74
CA GLY A 99 -17.41 53.18 20.59
C GLY A 99 -18.20 53.35 21.89
N LEU A 100 -18.39 52.26 22.64
CA LEU A 100 -19.09 52.28 23.93
C LEU A 100 -18.31 53.08 24.99
N LEU A 101 -16.99 52.88 25.07
CA LEU A 101 -16.13 53.66 25.95
C LEU A 101 -16.14 55.14 25.59
N THR A 102 -16.07 55.47 24.31
CA THR A 102 -16.12 56.86 23.82
C THR A 102 -17.47 57.51 24.17
N ALA A 103 -18.58 56.80 23.98
CA ALA A 103 -19.91 57.30 24.33
C ALA A 103 -20.08 57.53 25.84
N ILE A 104 -19.54 56.64 26.68
CA ILE A 104 -19.53 56.81 28.13
C ILE A 104 -18.70 58.03 28.53
N VAL A 105 -17.51 58.20 27.94
CA VAL A 105 -16.63 59.35 28.22
C VAL A 105 -17.30 60.66 27.80
N VAL A 106 -17.94 60.71 26.63
CA VAL A 106 -18.68 61.90 26.18
C VAL A 106 -19.82 62.23 27.15
N LYS A 107 -20.57 61.23 27.62
CA LYS A 107 -21.66 61.43 28.60
C LYS A 107 -21.18 61.82 30.00
N LEU A 108 -19.90 61.60 30.34
CA LEU A 108 -19.31 62.05 31.61
C LEU A 108 -18.71 63.45 31.51
N LEU A 109 -18.32 63.88 30.32
CA LEU A 109 -17.71 65.20 30.07
C LEU A 109 -18.75 66.29 29.73
N PHE A 110 -19.92 65.92 29.21
CA PHE A 110 -21.05 66.80 28.89
C PHE A 110 -22.29 66.40 29.68
#